data_AF-A0A852WEW9-F1
#
_entry.id   AF-A0A852WEW9-F1
#
_cell.length_a   1.000
_cell.length_b   1.000
_cell.length_c   1.000
_cell.angle_alpha   90.00
_cell.angle_beta   90.00
_cell.angle_gamma   90.00
#
_symmetry.space_group_name_H-M   'P 1'
#
loop_
_entity.id
_entity.type
_entity.pdbx_description
1 polymer ?
#
loop_
_entity_poly.entity_id
_entity_poly.type
_entity_poly.pdbx_seq_one_letter_code
_entity_poly.pdbx_strand_id
1 'polypeptide(L)'
;MSVLAPRRRALLAGVVPIAAAAAVMVTPQLAMASTTAAHGATSHTLYASGSDTTYAMMQKLDSLYGGQRGCTVVPTDASLLPDGSCQSDYTGEADSNATHDTVTERYPVGSGSGIKQLCNQGLAGVPVVDFARSSRAIKTSDCDGLKAVAYAQDGISWWHSTASTSSSASLHDLTKAQLVNIYNGTLKTWHDVDPSLPANNIVIYSVQAGSGTRSTFDSYLGGDSTQAIPAANKPGGSGPSHVIFENDASPIFTNGDQNDAIYFYSIGRFTQKQAQSPQPGDVTGGELGALDGVAADTPDVKNGTFPARRSLFNVYRYAPEFVTSYIGERTGFLCRDDLPAATRAKVEQQISSEGFVPFADGSIGGGVSGTSFCRLTQTLDTSAPSVALTPTGGFRGAATATFSELVNGVGASSFGERVTGTTTPLAGTVTCYDLQQVATACTNPVKSARFTPSAGYVPGEKYEVFATASAISDRAGNTLTATPAVAFRGPLAVQDVNVPPVAYTAGWTRLSSSAASGGTWTRSATKNAYALMTFRSTSLTYGYLRTTASGVAKVYVDGVLKATVNEYGSTARSAVTISHLTDARHTVKIVVVGAKSAASKGAFVSLDSLTVS
;
A
#
# COMPACT_ATOMS: atom_id res chain seq x y z
N MET A 1 52.21 -73.47 -21.02
CA MET A 1 53.08 -72.27 -21.12
C MET A 1 52.60 -71.43 -22.29
N SER A 2 52.53 -70.11 -22.14
CA SER A 2 52.71 -69.04 -23.16
C SER A 2 52.02 -69.16 -24.54
N VAL A 3 51.51 -68.12 -25.19
CA VAL A 3 51.38 -66.68 -24.90
C VAL A 3 50.23 -66.12 -25.80
N LEU A 4 49.78 -64.90 -25.55
CA LEU A 4 48.70 -64.18 -26.26
C LEU A 4 48.70 -64.29 -27.81
N ALA A 5 47.50 -64.34 -28.39
CA ALA A 5 47.23 -63.95 -29.78
C ALA A 5 45.86 -63.20 -29.89
N PRO A 6 45.66 -62.27 -30.84
CA PRO A 6 44.68 -61.19 -30.71
C PRO A 6 43.36 -61.35 -31.51
N ARG A 7 42.36 -60.52 -31.16
CA ARG A 7 41.09 -60.38 -31.88
C ARG A 7 41.24 -59.63 -33.22
N ARG A 8 40.59 -60.13 -34.29
CA ARG A 8 39.53 -59.44 -35.11
C ARG A 8 39.45 -59.99 -36.55
N ARG A 9 38.31 -60.61 -36.94
CA ARG A 9 37.34 -60.11 -37.96
C ARG A 9 36.30 -61.17 -38.42
N ALA A 10 35.04 -60.72 -38.46
CA ALA A 10 34.00 -60.92 -39.49
C ALA A 10 33.29 -62.28 -39.72
N LEU A 11 31.99 -62.17 -40.10
CA LEU A 11 31.12 -63.14 -40.83
C LEU A 11 30.74 -64.40 -40.01
N LEU A 12 29.56 -65.06 -40.06
CA LEU A 12 28.23 -65.01 -40.74
C LEU A 12 27.22 -65.70 -39.75
N ALA A 13 25.89 -65.64 -39.79
CA ALA A 13 24.85 -64.86 -40.48
C ALA A 13 23.50 -65.04 -39.70
N GLY A 14 22.40 -64.40 -40.12
CA GLY A 14 21.06 -64.67 -39.56
C GLY A 14 19.92 -63.85 -40.18
N VAL A 15 19.06 -64.50 -40.95
CA VAL A 15 17.90 -63.88 -41.63
C VAL A 15 16.68 -63.81 -40.70
N VAL A 16 16.05 -62.64 -40.59
CA VAL A 16 14.73 -62.44 -39.96
C VAL A 16 13.98 -61.36 -40.80
N PRO A 17 12.67 -61.51 -41.09
CA PRO A 17 12.04 -60.81 -42.23
C PRO A 17 11.57 -59.38 -41.94
N ILE A 18 11.31 -58.66 -43.03
CA ILE A 18 10.74 -57.30 -43.04
C ILE A 18 9.28 -57.35 -42.57
N ALA A 19 8.99 -56.64 -41.48
CA ALA A 19 7.64 -56.17 -41.15
C ALA A 19 7.71 -54.65 -40.97
N ALA A 20 6.93 -53.91 -41.76
CA ALA A 20 6.93 -52.46 -41.75
C ALA A 20 6.18 -51.94 -40.50
N ALA A 21 6.91 -51.67 -39.42
CA ALA A 21 6.41 -50.93 -38.28
C ALA A 21 6.51 -49.42 -38.57
N ALA A 22 5.38 -48.77 -38.80
CA ALA A 22 5.32 -47.31 -38.88
C ALA A 22 5.69 -46.74 -37.50
N ALA A 23 6.89 -46.19 -37.37
CA ALA A 23 7.31 -45.48 -36.17
C ALA A 23 6.56 -44.15 -36.08
N VAL A 24 5.39 -44.18 -35.44
CA VAL A 24 4.68 -42.96 -35.03
C VAL A 24 5.58 -42.21 -34.06
N MET A 25 6.21 -41.14 -34.53
CA MET A 25 6.88 -40.18 -33.66
C MET A 25 5.82 -39.45 -32.84
N VAL A 26 5.49 -40.01 -31.68
CA VAL A 26 4.75 -39.31 -30.63
C VAL A 26 5.69 -38.25 -30.06
N THR A 27 5.69 -37.07 -30.68
CA THR A 27 6.16 -35.86 -30.00
C THR A 27 5.28 -35.67 -28.76
N PRO A 28 5.84 -35.49 -27.56
CA PRO A 28 5.03 -35.11 -26.42
C PRO A 28 4.53 -33.68 -26.68
N GLN A 29 3.28 -33.54 -27.14
CA GLN A 29 2.57 -32.29 -27.01
C GLN A 29 2.43 -32.03 -25.51
N LEU A 30 3.22 -31.09 -25.01
CA LEU A 30 2.92 -30.40 -23.76
C LEU A 30 1.51 -29.85 -23.91
N ALA A 31 0.56 -30.39 -23.16
CA ALA A 31 -0.80 -29.87 -23.13
C ALA A 31 -0.73 -28.41 -22.67
N MET A 32 -1.22 -27.49 -23.51
CA MET A 32 -1.33 -26.09 -23.09
C MET A 32 -2.27 -26.01 -21.89
N ALA A 33 -1.87 -25.22 -20.88
CA ALA A 33 -2.70 -24.98 -19.72
C ALA A 33 -3.87 -24.07 -20.12
N SER A 34 -4.97 -24.67 -20.57
CA SER A 34 -6.18 -23.95 -20.94
C SER A 34 -6.75 -23.25 -19.71
N THR A 35 -6.71 -21.92 -19.72
CA THR A 35 -7.36 -21.09 -18.70
C THR A 35 -8.85 -21.03 -19.02
N THR A 36 -9.60 -22.10 -18.75
CA THR A 36 -11.05 -22.12 -18.97
C THR A 36 -11.74 -21.20 -17.96
N ALA A 37 -12.45 -20.18 -18.44
CA ALA A 37 -13.28 -19.34 -17.57
C ALA A 37 -14.39 -20.19 -16.91
N ALA A 38 -14.67 -19.94 -15.64
CA ALA A 38 -15.76 -20.59 -14.94
C ALA A 38 -17.12 -20.15 -15.51
N HIS A 39 -18.11 -21.04 -15.49
CA HIS A 39 -19.47 -20.69 -15.87
C HIS A 39 -20.01 -19.55 -15.00
N GLY A 40 -20.58 -18.53 -15.64
CA GLY A 40 -21.09 -17.33 -14.95
C GLY A 40 -20.02 -16.26 -14.67
N ALA A 41 -18.74 -16.48 -15.02
CA ALA A 41 -17.73 -15.42 -14.96
C ALA A 41 -18.02 -14.32 -15.99
N THR A 42 -17.90 -13.06 -15.59
CA THR A 42 -18.12 -11.88 -16.44
C THR A 42 -16.80 -11.19 -16.78
N SER A 43 -16.77 -10.43 -17.88
CA SER A 43 -15.62 -9.60 -18.27
C SER A 43 -15.36 -8.45 -17.29
N HIS A 44 -14.10 -8.02 -17.21
CA HIS A 44 -13.66 -6.84 -16.48
C HIS A 44 -13.17 -5.74 -17.43
N THR A 45 -13.29 -4.48 -17.02
CA THR A 45 -12.61 -3.35 -17.66
C THR A 45 -11.51 -2.86 -16.75
N LEU A 46 -10.26 -3.11 -17.12
CA LEU A 46 -9.07 -2.64 -16.40
C LEU A 46 -8.79 -1.19 -16.80
N TYR A 47 -8.51 -0.32 -15.83
CA TYR A 47 -8.12 1.07 -16.06
C TYR A 47 -6.65 1.29 -15.75
N ALA A 48 -5.89 1.78 -16.73
CA ALA A 48 -4.48 2.11 -16.54
C ALA A 48 -4.16 3.58 -16.83
N SER A 49 -3.01 4.02 -16.34
CA SER A 49 -2.60 5.42 -16.26
C SER A 49 -1.07 5.53 -16.11
N GLY A 50 -0.51 6.75 -16.07
CA GLY A 50 0.89 6.99 -15.76
C GLY A 50 1.74 7.44 -16.95
N SER A 51 2.76 6.67 -17.30
CA SER A 51 3.83 7.03 -18.24
C SER A 51 3.35 7.33 -19.68
N ASP A 52 3.79 8.46 -20.24
CA ASP A 52 3.65 8.77 -21.67
C ASP A 52 4.51 7.85 -22.55
N THR A 53 5.76 7.57 -22.13
CA THR A 53 6.72 6.76 -22.89
C THR A 53 6.09 5.45 -23.37
N THR A 54 5.28 4.81 -22.53
CA THR A 54 4.63 3.53 -22.80
C THR A 54 3.20 3.65 -23.36
N TYR A 55 2.66 4.87 -23.53
CA TYR A 55 1.23 5.10 -23.75
C TYR A 55 0.69 4.48 -25.05
N ALA A 56 1.41 4.67 -26.16
CA ALA A 56 1.02 4.15 -27.47
C ALA A 56 1.30 2.63 -27.60
N MET A 57 2.43 2.16 -27.07
CA MET A 57 2.75 0.74 -26.99
C MET A 57 1.72 -0.07 -26.20
N MET A 58 1.29 0.42 -25.03
CA MET A 58 0.29 -0.29 -24.23
C MET A 58 -1.05 -0.38 -24.95
N GLN A 59 -1.57 0.68 -25.57
CA GLN A 59 -2.81 0.58 -26.37
C GLN A 59 -2.77 -0.49 -27.47
N LYS A 60 -1.60 -0.70 -28.10
CA LYS A 60 -1.41 -1.80 -29.07
C LYS A 60 -1.44 -3.18 -28.41
N LEU A 61 -0.84 -3.32 -27.23
CA LEU A 61 -0.84 -4.54 -26.43
C LEU A 61 -2.24 -4.85 -25.86
N ASP A 62 -2.96 -3.83 -25.42
CA ASP A 62 -4.34 -3.89 -24.92
C ASP A 62 -5.29 -4.37 -26.03
N SER A 63 -5.15 -3.80 -27.24
CA SER A 63 -5.90 -4.23 -28.42
C SER A 63 -5.60 -5.69 -28.80
N LEU A 64 -4.33 -6.12 -28.66
CA LEU A 64 -3.96 -7.51 -28.87
C LEU A 64 -4.54 -8.44 -27.79
N TYR A 65 -4.58 -8.02 -26.53
CA TYR A 65 -5.18 -8.78 -25.42
C TYR A 65 -6.70 -8.90 -25.53
N GLY A 66 -7.40 -7.80 -25.81
CA GLY A 66 -8.85 -7.79 -26.06
C GLY A 66 -9.27 -8.53 -27.33
N GLY A 67 -8.33 -8.77 -28.27
CA GLY A 67 -8.53 -9.59 -29.46
C GLY A 67 -8.20 -11.08 -29.30
N GLN A 68 -7.84 -11.55 -28.09
CA GLN A 68 -7.64 -12.98 -27.83
C GLN A 68 -8.97 -13.75 -27.74
N ARG A 69 -8.90 -15.08 -27.80
CA ARG A 69 -10.10 -15.94 -27.81
C ARG A 69 -10.56 -16.25 -26.39
N GLY A 70 -11.61 -15.58 -25.94
CA GLY A 70 -12.33 -15.91 -24.70
C GLY A 70 -13.43 -16.97 -24.88
N CYS A 71 -14.18 -17.18 -23.80
CA CYS A 71 -15.32 -18.10 -23.69
C CYS A 71 -16.48 -17.77 -24.67
N THR A 72 -17.43 -18.69 -24.86
CA THR A 72 -18.68 -18.36 -25.57
C THR A 72 -19.61 -17.54 -24.67
N VAL A 73 -20.15 -16.44 -25.21
CA VAL A 73 -21.05 -15.47 -24.54
C VAL A 73 -22.41 -15.36 -25.27
N VAL A 74 -22.89 -16.48 -25.82
CA VAL A 74 -24.16 -16.54 -26.57
C VAL A 74 -25.31 -16.74 -25.58
N PRO A 75 -26.45 -16.03 -25.70
CA PRO A 75 -27.59 -16.26 -24.81
C PRO A 75 -28.21 -17.65 -25.05
N THR A 76 -28.55 -18.37 -23.98
CA THR A 76 -29.22 -19.68 -24.02
C THR A 76 -30.70 -19.60 -24.40
N ASP A 77 -31.30 -18.42 -24.30
CA ASP A 77 -32.71 -18.14 -24.57
C ASP A 77 -32.81 -16.89 -25.45
N ALA A 78 -33.59 -16.97 -26.54
CA ALA A 78 -33.80 -15.86 -27.48
C ALA A 78 -34.56 -14.66 -26.88
N SER A 79 -35.09 -14.80 -25.66
CA SER A 79 -35.71 -13.71 -24.88
C SER A 79 -34.76 -12.99 -23.92
N LEU A 80 -33.53 -13.48 -23.73
CA LEU A 80 -32.53 -12.87 -22.86
C LEU A 80 -31.48 -12.10 -23.67
N LEU A 81 -31.22 -10.86 -23.26
CA LEU A 81 -30.03 -10.13 -23.71
C LEU A 81 -28.79 -10.74 -23.04
N PRO A 82 -27.69 -11.00 -23.77
CA PRO A 82 -26.46 -11.50 -23.16
C PRO A 82 -25.89 -10.45 -22.19
N ASP A 83 -25.63 -10.86 -20.95
CA ASP A 83 -25.14 -10.02 -19.86
C ASP A 83 -23.60 -9.95 -19.78
N GLY A 84 -22.90 -10.66 -20.67
CA GLY A 84 -21.45 -10.76 -20.69
C GLY A 84 -20.88 -12.00 -19.97
N SER A 85 -21.72 -12.91 -19.47
CA SER A 85 -21.27 -14.09 -18.73
C SER A 85 -20.84 -15.28 -19.60
N CYS A 86 -19.81 -16.00 -19.15
CA CYS A 86 -19.29 -17.21 -19.82
C CYS A 86 -20.19 -18.44 -19.65
N GLN A 87 -20.43 -19.17 -20.74
CA GLN A 87 -21.19 -20.42 -20.74
C GLN A 87 -20.38 -21.64 -20.28
N SER A 88 -21.04 -22.59 -19.61
CA SER A 88 -20.47 -23.84 -19.08
C SER A 88 -19.98 -24.82 -20.14
N ASP A 89 -20.59 -24.78 -21.33
CA ASP A 89 -20.49 -25.87 -22.31
C ASP A 89 -19.31 -25.66 -23.28
N TYR A 90 -18.47 -24.66 -23.02
CA TYR A 90 -17.33 -24.31 -23.85
C TYR A 90 -16.15 -25.26 -23.63
N THR A 91 -15.91 -26.13 -24.61
CA THR A 91 -14.78 -27.08 -24.65
C THR A 91 -13.63 -26.62 -25.55
N GLY A 92 -13.65 -25.36 -26.02
CA GLY A 92 -12.57 -24.78 -26.80
C GLY A 92 -11.39 -24.33 -25.95
N GLU A 93 -10.22 -24.20 -26.59
CA GLU A 93 -9.04 -23.60 -25.98
C GLU A 93 -9.27 -22.09 -25.77
N ALA A 94 -9.47 -21.69 -24.51
CA ALA A 94 -9.53 -20.29 -24.11
C ALA A 94 -8.10 -19.72 -24.03
N ASP A 95 -7.70 -18.99 -25.07
CA ASP A 95 -6.37 -18.41 -25.22
C ASP A 95 -6.22 -17.14 -24.36
N SER A 96 -5.65 -17.28 -23.16
CA SER A 96 -5.04 -16.19 -22.35
C SER A 96 -5.89 -14.98 -21.90
N ASN A 97 -7.07 -14.74 -22.46
CA ASN A 97 -8.06 -13.75 -22.01
C ASN A 97 -9.45 -14.42 -21.95
N ALA A 98 -9.61 -15.33 -20.98
CA ALA A 98 -10.72 -16.28 -20.97
C ALA A 98 -12.11 -15.64 -20.84
N THR A 99 -12.20 -14.50 -20.16
CA THR A 99 -13.43 -13.77 -19.83
C THR A 99 -13.74 -12.61 -20.78
N HIS A 100 -12.92 -12.38 -21.82
CA HIS A 100 -12.97 -11.17 -22.67
C HIS A 100 -12.80 -9.87 -21.86
N ASP A 101 -11.85 -9.86 -20.92
CA ASP A 101 -11.47 -8.64 -20.22
C ASP A 101 -10.91 -7.61 -21.21
N THR A 102 -11.19 -6.34 -20.95
CA THR A 102 -10.73 -5.20 -21.77
C THR A 102 -9.88 -4.26 -20.94
N VAL A 103 -8.99 -3.50 -21.61
CA VAL A 103 -8.10 -2.54 -20.95
C VAL A 103 -8.34 -1.16 -21.54
N THR A 104 -8.50 -0.16 -20.68
CA THR A 104 -8.73 1.24 -21.03
C THR A 104 -7.60 2.10 -20.50
N GLU A 105 -6.83 2.67 -21.42
CA GLU A 105 -5.71 3.54 -21.07
C GLU A 105 -6.13 4.99 -20.94
N ARG A 106 -5.97 5.55 -19.73
CA ARG A 106 -6.15 6.98 -19.51
C ARG A 106 -4.99 7.78 -20.08
N TYR A 107 -5.29 9.01 -20.46
CA TYR A 107 -4.31 9.98 -20.94
C TYR A 107 -3.11 10.08 -19.97
N PRO A 108 -1.86 10.12 -20.46
CA PRO A 108 -0.69 10.00 -19.60
C PRO A 108 -0.52 11.21 -18.68
N VAL A 109 -0.04 10.93 -17.47
CA VAL A 109 0.17 11.90 -16.38
C VAL A 109 1.60 11.85 -15.82
N GLY A 110 2.47 11.05 -16.44
CA GLY A 110 3.82 10.74 -15.96
C GLY A 110 3.85 9.55 -14.98
N SER A 111 4.93 8.78 -15.04
CA SER A 111 5.12 7.54 -14.27
C SER A 111 4.88 7.72 -12.76
N GLY A 112 5.42 8.78 -12.16
CA GLY A 112 5.26 9.06 -10.73
C GLY A 112 3.84 9.44 -10.34
N SER A 113 3.07 10.06 -11.23
CA SER A 113 1.66 10.41 -10.99
C SER A 113 0.77 9.17 -11.06
N GLY A 114 1.01 8.27 -12.02
CA GLY A 114 0.29 6.98 -12.11
C GLY A 114 0.51 6.11 -10.86
N ILE A 115 1.75 5.98 -10.40
CA ILE A 115 2.05 5.25 -9.15
C ILE A 115 1.37 5.93 -7.95
N LYS A 116 1.35 7.26 -7.88
CA LYS A 116 0.58 7.98 -6.84
C LYS A 116 -0.93 7.74 -6.91
N GLN A 117 -1.50 7.53 -8.09
CA GLN A 117 -2.92 7.15 -8.22
C GLN A 117 -3.17 5.76 -7.61
N LEU A 118 -2.33 4.76 -7.88
CA LEU A 118 -2.39 3.45 -7.21
C LEU A 118 -2.22 3.54 -5.68
N CYS A 119 -1.29 4.37 -5.20
CA CYS A 119 -1.04 4.54 -3.77
C CYS A 119 -2.25 5.13 -3.02
N ASN A 120 -3.01 6.00 -3.70
CA ASN A 120 -4.01 6.87 -3.09
C ASN A 120 -5.45 6.58 -3.54
N GLN A 121 -5.72 5.38 -4.07
CA GLN A 121 -7.07 4.99 -4.46
C GLN A 121 -8.07 5.09 -3.30
N GLY A 122 -9.29 5.54 -3.59
CA GLY A 122 -10.31 5.87 -2.60
C GLY A 122 -10.27 7.33 -2.11
N LEU A 123 -9.23 8.10 -2.41
CA LEU A 123 -9.23 9.55 -2.16
C LEU A 123 -10.16 10.30 -3.12
N ALA A 124 -10.82 11.35 -2.60
CA ALA A 124 -11.52 12.32 -3.41
C ALA A 124 -10.58 12.94 -4.46
N GLY A 125 -10.99 12.92 -5.73
CA GLY A 125 -10.20 13.42 -6.86
C GLY A 125 -9.08 12.49 -7.36
N VAL A 126 -8.84 11.34 -6.72
CA VAL A 126 -7.94 10.31 -7.26
C VAL A 126 -8.75 9.29 -8.06
N PRO A 127 -8.49 9.13 -9.37
CA PRO A 127 -9.28 8.25 -10.21
C PRO A 127 -8.83 6.78 -10.05
N VAL A 128 -9.79 5.85 -10.03
CA VAL A 128 -9.54 4.40 -9.83
C VAL A 128 -8.67 3.82 -10.95
N VAL A 129 -7.55 3.18 -10.63
CA VAL A 129 -6.62 2.56 -11.59
C VAL A 129 -6.21 1.18 -11.12
N ASP A 130 -6.28 0.20 -11.99
CA ASP A 130 -5.92 -1.19 -11.68
C ASP A 130 -4.41 -1.41 -11.76
N PHE A 131 -3.75 -0.70 -12.68
CA PHE A 131 -2.30 -0.63 -12.77
C PHE A 131 -1.80 0.72 -13.30
N ALA A 132 -0.52 0.99 -13.07
CA ALA A 132 0.17 2.20 -13.52
C ALA A 132 1.35 1.83 -14.42
N ARG A 133 1.35 2.36 -15.64
CA ARG A 133 2.50 2.28 -16.53
C ARG A 133 3.63 3.18 -16.01
N SER A 134 4.85 2.68 -16.02
CA SER A 134 6.01 3.40 -15.53
C SER A 134 7.23 3.19 -16.43
N SER A 135 7.87 4.30 -16.81
CA SER A 135 9.17 4.34 -17.49
C SER A 135 10.33 4.65 -16.52
N ARG A 136 10.13 4.31 -15.24
CA ARG A 136 11.13 4.27 -14.15
C ARG A 136 10.87 3.07 -13.23
N ALA A 137 11.90 2.62 -12.51
CA ALA A 137 11.71 1.72 -11.38
C ALA A 137 10.94 2.41 -10.23
N ILE A 138 10.30 1.62 -9.37
CA ILE A 138 9.73 2.08 -8.08
C ILE A 138 10.86 2.60 -7.18
N LYS A 139 10.57 3.62 -6.37
CA LYS A 139 11.49 4.22 -5.39
C LYS A 139 11.04 3.87 -3.96
N THR A 140 11.96 3.95 -3.00
CA THR A 140 11.65 3.85 -1.55
C THR A 140 10.70 4.94 -1.04
N SER A 141 10.48 6.01 -1.82
CA SER A 141 9.51 7.07 -1.55
C SER A 141 8.12 6.83 -2.16
N ASP A 142 7.95 5.77 -2.95
CA ASP A 142 6.63 5.31 -3.38
C ASP A 142 6.01 4.46 -2.24
N CYS A 143 4.72 4.11 -2.34
CA CYS A 143 4.04 3.36 -1.27
C CYS A 143 4.43 1.86 -1.20
N ASP A 144 4.12 1.24 -0.07
CA ASP A 144 4.22 -0.20 0.15
C ASP A 144 3.39 -1.05 -0.85
N GLY A 145 3.75 -2.33 -0.97
CA GLY A 145 2.95 -3.32 -1.70
C GLY A 145 2.88 -3.17 -3.21
N LEU A 146 3.64 -2.25 -3.79
CA LEU A 146 3.79 -2.13 -5.23
C LEU A 146 4.61 -3.31 -5.75
N LYS A 147 4.22 -3.83 -6.92
CA LYS A 147 5.04 -4.74 -7.73
C LYS A 147 5.25 -4.10 -9.10
N ALA A 148 6.51 -3.95 -9.52
CA ALA A 148 6.85 -3.48 -10.87
C ALA A 148 7.26 -4.65 -11.76
N VAL A 149 6.39 -5.00 -12.69
CA VAL A 149 6.65 -6.03 -13.70
C VAL A 149 7.23 -5.36 -14.94
N ALA A 150 8.52 -5.55 -15.16
CA ALA A 150 9.22 -5.08 -16.35
C ALA A 150 8.86 -5.97 -17.54
N TYR A 151 8.35 -5.40 -18.63
CA TYR A 151 7.94 -6.15 -19.84
C TYR A 151 8.68 -5.73 -21.11
N ALA A 152 9.36 -4.58 -21.08
CA ALA A 152 10.21 -4.10 -22.17
C ALA A 152 11.41 -3.29 -21.63
N GLN A 153 12.32 -2.95 -22.53
CA GLN A 153 13.50 -2.11 -22.29
C GLN A 153 13.52 -0.92 -23.25
N ASP A 154 14.19 0.14 -22.81
CA ASP A 154 14.39 1.40 -23.54
C ASP A 154 15.74 2.00 -23.13
N GLY A 155 16.22 2.99 -23.87
CA GLY A 155 17.36 3.81 -23.46
C GLY A 155 17.01 5.29 -23.54
N ILE A 156 17.71 6.12 -22.77
CA ILE A 156 17.58 7.57 -22.85
C ILE A 156 18.89 8.14 -23.35
N SER A 157 18.87 8.80 -24.50
CA SER A 157 20.02 9.59 -24.95
C SER A 157 19.68 11.08 -24.97
N TRP A 158 20.63 11.88 -25.42
CA TRP A 158 20.51 13.31 -25.60
C TRP A 158 20.19 13.64 -27.06
N TRP A 159 19.29 14.60 -27.26
CA TRP A 159 18.91 15.16 -28.55
C TRP A 159 19.60 16.50 -28.78
N HIS A 160 19.97 16.76 -30.03
CA HIS A 160 20.47 18.05 -30.51
C HIS A 160 20.07 18.28 -31.97
N SER A 161 20.17 19.53 -32.45
CA SER A 161 19.92 19.82 -33.86
C SER A 161 21.14 19.55 -34.74
N THR A 162 20.89 18.87 -35.86
CA THR A 162 21.85 18.56 -36.93
C THR A 162 21.81 19.55 -38.09
N ALA A 163 21.03 20.63 -37.97
CA ALA A 163 21.04 21.72 -38.95
C ALA A 163 22.44 22.35 -39.01
N SER A 164 22.93 22.72 -40.20
CA SER A 164 24.28 23.31 -40.36
C SER A 164 24.47 24.67 -39.67
N THR A 165 23.40 25.28 -39.16
CA THR A 165 23.40 26.48 -38.31
C THR A 165 23.51 26.18 -36.82
N SER A 166 23.43 24.91 -36.41
CA SER A 166 23.50 24.48 -35.02
C SER A 166 24.95 24.47 -34.51
N SER A 167 25.15 25.01 -33.30
CA SER A 167 26.43 25.00 -32.59
C SER A 167 26.90 23.59 -32.22
N SER A 168 25.99 22.62 -32.19
CA SER A 168 26.26 21.20 -31.91
C SER A 168 26.15 20.29 -33.14
N ALA A 169 26.04 20.85 -34.36
CA ALA A 169 25.73 20.09 -35.58
C ALA A 169 26.67 18.90 -35.89
N SER A 170 27.94 18.98 -35.46
CA SER A 170 28.97 17.96 -35.67
C SER A 170 29.31 17.14 -34.42
N LEU A 171 28.61 17.38 -33.31
CA LEU A 171 28.81 16.65 -32.06
C LEU A 171 27.86 15.45 -32.06
N HIS A 172 28.41 14.24 -32.24
CA HIS A 172 27.61 13.00 -32.36
C HIS A 172 27.76 12.06 -31.15
N ASP A 173 28.62 12.38 -30.19
CA ASP A 173 28.87 11.60 -28.98
C ASP A 173 29.14 12.55 -27.80
N LEU A 174 28.70 12.15 -26.61
CA LEU A 174 29.03 12.82 -25.36
C LEU A 174 29.40 11.80 -24.30
N THR A 175 30.51 12.07 -23.60
CA THR A 175 30.84 11.31 -22.41
C THR A 175 29.85 11.61 -21.28
N LYS A 176 29.66 10.66 -20.37
CA LYS A 176 28.90 10.88 -19.13
C LYS A 176 29.39 12.12 -18.36
N ALA A 177 30.71 12.34 -18.32
CA ALA A 177 31.31 13.46 -17.61
C ALA A 177 30.94 14.82 -18.24
N GLN A 178 30.94 14.93 -19.57
CA GLN A 178 30.48 16.13 -20.27
C GLN A 178 29.00 16.39 -19.98
N LEU A 179 28.13 15.38 -20.09
CA LEU A 179 26.69 15.54 -19.78
C LEU A 179 26.43 16.01 -18.35
N VAL A 180 27.11 15.43 -17.35
CA VAL A 180 27.01 15.89 -15.96
C VAL A 180 27.42 17.35 -15.84
N ASN A 181 28.52 17.75 -16.48
CA ASN A 181 29.04 19.11 -16.41
C ASN A 181 28.22 20.13 -17.22
N ILE A 182 27.52 19.72 -18.28
CA ILE A 182 26.53 20.55 -18.97
C ILE A 182 25.33 20.77 -18.03
N TYR A 183 24.67 19.70 -17.58
CA TYR A 183 23.43 19.79 -16.80
C TYR A 183 23.60 20.42 -15.40
N ASN A 184 24.80 20.38 -14.82
CA ASN A 184 25.12 21.08 -13.58
C ASN A 184 25.57 22.56 -13.78
N GLY A 185 25.83 22.99 -15.02
CA GLY A 185 26.22 24.35 -15.39
C GLY A 185 27.72 24.67 -15.31
N THR A 186 28.58 23.65 -15.29
CA THR A 186 30.04 23.79 -15.34
C THR A 186 30.53 24.08 -16.76
N LEU A 187 30.06 23.32 -17.76
CA LEU A 187 30.22 23.64 -19.18
C LEU A 187 29.02 24.49 -19.60
N LYS A 188 29.27 25.68 -20.15
CA LYS A 188 28.23 26.70 -20.40
C LYS A 188 28.07 27.01 -21.87
N THR A 189 29.12 26.79 -22.65
CA THR A 189 29.15 26.97 -24.10
C THR A 189 29.55 25.68 -24.80
N TRP A 190 29.18 25.53 -26.07
CA TRP A 190 29.59 24.36 -26.86
C TRP A 190 31.12 24.27 -27.01
N HIS A 191 31.82 25.41 -27.03
CA HIS A 191 33.28 25.48 -26.97
C HIS A 191 33.89 24.90 -25.67
N ASP A 192 33.19 24.95 -24.55
CA ASP A 192 33.64 24.30 -23.30
C ASP A 192 33.57 22.76 -23.40
N VAL A 193 32.71 22.23 -24.28
CA VAL A 193 32.53 20.79 -24.51
C VAL A 193 33.57 20.25 -25.50
N ASP A 194 33.82 20.98 -26.59
CA ASP A 194 34.86 20.73 -27.58
C ASP A 194 35.36 22.08 -28.15
N PRO A 195 36.66 22.41 -28.04
CA PRO A 195 37.21 23.69 -28.51
C PRO A 195 37.09 23.96 -30.02
N SER A 196 36.69 22.99 -30.84
CA SER A 196 36.38 23.19 -32.26
C SER A 196 34.98 23.78 -32.50
N LEU A 197 34.10 23.72 -31.50
CA LEU A 197 32.72 24.21 -31.59
C LEU A 197 32.60 25.72 -31.27
N PRO A 198 31.51 26.39 -31.68
CA PRO A 198 31.25 27.80 -31.37
C PRO A 198 31.14 28.09 -29.87
N ALA A 199 31.59 29.27 -29.46
CA ALA A 199 31.45 29.77 -28.07
C ALA A 199 30.03 30.27 -27.74
N ASN A 200 29.00 29.65 -28.31
CA ASN A 200 27.59 29.94 -28.03
C ASN A 200 27.13 29.19 -26.77
N ASN A 201 26.24 29.80 -26.00
CA ASN A 201 25.70 29.22 -24.77
C ASN A 201 24.89 27.94 -25.05
N ILE A 202 25.02 26.92 -24.20
CA ILE A 202 24.19 25.71 -24.27
C ILE A 202 22.81 26.03 -23.67
N VAL A 203 21.74 25.78 -24.44
CA VAL A 203 20.36 25.98 -23.97
C VAL A 203 19.80 24.67 -23.43
N ILE A 204 19.80 24.54 -22.10
CA ILE A 204 19.43 23.28 -21.43
C ILE A 204 17.91 23.15 -21.33
N TYR A 205 17.38 22.02 -21.83
CA TYR A 205 16.01 21.58 -21.66
C TYR A 205 15.92 20.31 -20.79
N SER A 206 14.82 20.18 -20.05
CA SER A 206 14.47 19.01 -19.23
C SER A 206 12.94 18.77 -19.30
N VAL A 207 12.44 17.73 -18.61
CA VAL A 207 11.02 17.35 -18.65
C VAL A 207 10.33 17.47 -17.29
N GLN A 208 8.99 17.49 -17.33
CA GLN A 208 8.14 17.78 -16.19
C GLN A 208 8.37 16.86 -14.97
N ALA A 209 8.13 17.42 -13.77
CA ALA A 209 8.20 16.67 -12.52
C ALA A 209 7.25 15.45 -12.55
N GLY A 210 7.74 14.29 -12.11
CA GLY A 210 6.97 13.03 -12.14
C GLY A 210 7.19 12.18 -13.40
N SER A 211 7.86 12.69 -14.44
CA SER A 211 8.31 11.88 -15.59
C SER A 211 9.22 10.73 -15.16
N GLY A 212 9.04 9.56 -15.79
CA GLY A 212 9.95 8.42 -15.63
C GLY A 212 11.27 8.64 -16.38
N THR A 213 11.20 9.36 -17.50
CA THR A 213 12.34 9.74 -18.34
C THR A 213 13.29 10.69 -17.60
N ARG A 214 12.79 11.79 -17.01
CA ARG A 214 13.62 12.62 -16.11
C ARG A 214 14.18 11.80 -14.95
N SER A 215 13.35 11.01 -14.27
CA SER A 215 13.82 10.23 -13.12
C SER A 215 14.95 9.26 -13.45
N THR A 216 14.99 8.74 -14.67
CA THR A 216 16.04 7.82 -15.13
C THR A 216 17.29 8.61 -15.53
N PHE A 217 17.13 9.71 -16.28
CA PHE A 217 18.24 10.55 -16.70
C PHE A 217 18.94 11.25 -15.52
N ASP A 218 18.18 11.83 -14.58
CA ASP A 218 18.71 12.39 -13.32
C ASP A 218 19.50 11.33 -12.53
N SER A 219 19.05 10.07 -12.52
CA SER A 219 19.75 8.96 -11.87
C SER A 219 21.02 8.54 -12.63
N TYR A 220 21.02 8.64 -13.96
CA TYR A 220 22.22 8.42 -14.78
C TYR A 220 23.27 9.50 -14.51
N LEU A 221 22.88 10.78 -14.52
CA LEU A 221 23.76 11.90 -14.18
C LEU A 221 24.24 11.86 -12.71
N GLY A 222 23.40 11.39 -11.79
CA GLY A 222 23.61 11.55 -10.35
C GLY A 222 23.28 12.95 -9.84
N GLY A 223 22.38 13.67 -10.52
CA GLY A 223 22.04 15.07 -10.25
C GLY A 223 20.71 15.49 -10.89
N ASP A 224 20.31 16.74 -10.66
CA ASP A 224 19.04 17.29 -11.16
C ASP A 224 19.24 17.94 -12.54
N SER A 225 18.67 17.37 -13.62
CA SER A 225 18.73 17.95 -14.97
C SER A 225 18.04 19.32 -15.13
N THR A 226 17.33 19.81 -14.11
CA THR A 226 16.79 21.18 -14.09
C THR A 226 17.72 22.17 -13.40
N GLN A 227 18.85 21.74 -12.81
CA GLN A 227 19.74 22.59 -12.02
C GLN A 227 20.18 23.85 -12.76
N ALA A 228 20.81 23.69 -13.93
CA ALA A 228 21.37 24.78 -14.72
C ALA A 228 20.34 25.56 -15.58
N ILE A 229 19.06 25.14 -15.61
CA ILE A 229 18.01 25.90 -16.30
C ILE A 229 17.77 27.24 -15.57
N PRO A 230 17.72 28.40 -16.27
CA PRO A 230 17.47 29.68 -15.62
C PRO A 230 16.11 29.73 -14.93
N ALA A 231 16.01 30.47 -13.81
CA ALA A 231 14.79 30.52 -13.02
C ALA A 231 13.57 31.06 -13.80
N ALA A 232 13.79 31.95 -14.77
CA ALA A 232 12.73 32.47 -15.64
C ALA A 232 12.12 31.41 -16.57
N ASN A 233 12.87 30.35 -16.90
CA ASN A 233 12.48 29.29 -17.84
C ASN A 233 12.02 28.00 -17.14
N LYS A 234 11.97 28.00 -15.80
CA LYS A 234 11.41 26.92 -14.97
C LYS A 234 9.89 27.05 -14.84
N PRO A 235 9.16 25.98 -14.45
CA PRO A 235 7.71 26.05 -14.24
C PRO A 235 7.33 27.16 -13.26
N GLY A 236 6.44 28.07 -13.69
CA GLY A 236 6.05 29.27 -12.93
C GLY A 236 6.96 30.50 -13.13
N GLY A 237 8.00 30.40 -13.96
CA GLY A 237 8.82 31.52 -14.39
C GLY A 237 8.13 32.42 -15.42
N SER A 238 8.77 33.55 -15.75
CA SER A 238 8.23 34.59 -16.66
C SER A 238 8.71 34.49 -18.12
N GLY A 239 9.57 33.53 -18.44
CA GLY A 239 10.13 33.30 -19.78
C GLY A 239 9.51 32.08 -20.47
N PRO A 240 9.94 31.75 -21.70
CA PRO A 240 9.56 30.50 -22.36
C PRO A 240 10.01 29.29 -21.54
N SER A 241 9.16 28.26 -21.42
CA SER A 241 9.47 27.10 -20.57
C SER A 241 10.51 26.20 -21.22
N HIS A 242 11.60 25.93 -20.50
CA HIS A 242 12.61 24.93 -20.86
C HIS A 242 12.40 23.61 -20.10
N VAL A 243 11.36 23.55 -19.26
CA VAL A 243 10.84 22.30 -18.72
C VAL A 243 9.58 21.95 -19.53
N ILE A 244 9.73 20.99 -20.43
CA ILE A 244 8.73 20.63 -21.44
C ILE A 244 8.11 19.26 -21.13
N PHE A 245 7.22 18.76 -22.00
CA PHE A 245 6.67 17.42 -21.83
C PHE A 245 7.70 16.34 -22.19
N GLU A 246 7.55 15.13 -21.66
CA GLU A 246 8.48 14.04 -21.96
C GLU A 246 8.26 13.46 -23.36
N ASN A 247 9.35 13.24 -24.09
CA ASN A 247 9.33 12.72 -25.47
C ASN A 247 8.58 13.65 -26.46
N ASP A 248 8.77 14.96 -26.30
CA ASP A 248 8.31 16.01 -27.21
C ASP A 248 9.33 17.16 -27.17
N ALA A 249 10.06 17.35 -28.28
CA ALA A 249 11.05 18.41 -28.42
C ALA A 249 10.55 19.59 -29.29
N SER A 250 9.29 19.55 -29.75
CA SER A 250 8.71 20.62 -30.58
C SER A 250 8.70 22.02 -29.93
N PRO A 251 8.62 22.19 -28.58
CA PRO A 251 8.72 23.52 -27.97
C PRO A 251 10.09 24.18 -28.15
N ILE A 252 11.17 23.41 -28.34
CA ILE A 252 12.52 23.96 -28.59
C ILE A 252 12.51 24.82 -29.87
N PHE A 253 11.81 24.33 -30.91
CA PHE A 253 11.66 25.03 -32.18
C PHE A 253 10.67 26.20 -32.10
N THR A 254 9.65 26.09 -31.24
CA THR A 254 8.71 27.20 -30.98
C THR A 254 9.38 28.35 -30.22
N ASN A 255 10.31 28.04 -29.33
CA ASN A 255 11.12 29.04 -28.60
C ASN A 255 12.26 29.62 -29.46
N GLY A 256 12.68 28.92 -30.52
CA GLY A 256 13.76 29.34 -31.43
C GLY A 256 15.16 28.90 -31.00
N ASP A 257 15.27 28.01 -30.00
CA ASP A 257 16.53 27.63 -29.36
C ASP A 257 17.26 26.47 -30.07
N GLN A 258 16.69 25.91 -31.14
CA GLN A 258 17.14 24.63 -31.71
C GLN A 258 18.61 24.58 -32.13
N ASN A 259 19.25 25.72 -32.45
CA ASN A 259 20.66 25.77 -32.83
C ASN A 259 21.62 25.54 -31.64
N ASP A 260 21.15 25.72 -30.40
CA ASP A 260 22.00 25.71 -29.21
C ASP A 260 21.48 24.78 -28.10
N ALA A 261 20.33 24.15 -28.33
CA ALA A 261 19.62 23.35 -27.33
C ALA A 261 20.18 21.94 -27.13
N ILE A 262 20.06 21.46 -25.90
CA ILE A 262 20.23 20.05 -25.54
C ILE A 262 19.03 19.56 -24.70
N TYR A 263 18.51 18.40 -25.05
CA TYR A 263 17.37 17.74 -24.41
C TYR A 263 17.67 16.25 -24.22
N PHE A 264 16.91 15.53 -23.38
CA PHE A 264 17.05 14.07 -23.26
C PHE A 264 15.75 13.35 -23.65
N TYR A 265 15.88 12.29 -24.45
CA TYR A 265 14.79 11.65 -25.17
C TYR A 265 14.89 10.11 -25.04
N SER A 266 13.74 9.44 -24.91
CA SER A 266 13.66 7.98 -25.12
C SER A 266 14.04 7.59 -26.55
N ILE A 267 14.99 6.65 -26.69
CA ILE A 267 15.38 6.06 -27.97
C ILE A 267 14.14 5.45 -28.65
N GLY A 268 13.34 4.67 -27.91
CA GLY A 268 12.14 4.06 -28.47
C GLY A 268 11.12 5.07 -28.99
N ARG A 269 10.83 6.14 -28.22
CA ARG A 269 9.89 7.19 -28.68
C ARG A 269 10.44 8.00 -29.86
N PHE A 270 11.75 8.26 -29.91
CA PHE A 270 12.38 8.90 -31.05
C PHE A 270 12.22 8.02 -32.30
N THR A 271 12.57 6.73 -32.23
CA THR A 271 12.38 5.75 -33.30
C THR A 271 10.91 5.61 -33.73
N GLN A 272 9.98 5.55 -32.78
CA GLN A 272 8.53 5.50 -33.07
C GLN A 272 8.08 6.68 -33.92
N LYS A 273 8.49 7.91 -33.56
CA LYS A 273 8.06 9.12 -34.26
C LYS A 273 8.64 9.23 -35.67
N GLN A 274 9.76 8.57 -35.98
CA GLN A 274 10.26 8.41 -37.36
C GLN A 274 9.22 7.74 -38.27
N ALA A 275 8.51 6.75 -37.74
CA ALA A 275 7.52 5.97 -38.48
C ALA A 275 6.10 6.59 -38.50
N GLN A 276 5.83 7.61 -37.69
CA GLN A 276 4.45 8.08 -37.38
C GLN A 276 4.18 9.55 -37.79
N SER A 277 4.96 10.09 -38.74
CA SER A 277 4.94 11.50 -39.21
C SER A 277 5.62 12.49 -38.24
N PRO A 278 6.93 12.74 -38.39
CA PRO A 278 7.74 13.48 -37.42
C PRO A 278 7.50 14.99 -37.46
N GLN A 279 7.30 15.58 -36.28
CA GLN A 279 7.34 17.04 -36.08
C GLN A 279 8.80 17.55 -36.00
N PRO A 280 9.04 18.87 -36.16
CA PRO A 280 10.33 19.48 -35.83
C PRO A 280 10.76 19.14 -34.40
N GLY A 281 12.01 18.68 -34.25
CA GLY A 281 12.57 18.25 -32.96
C GLY A 281 12.30 16.80 -32.57
N ASP A 282 11.19 16.22 -33.02
CA ASP A 282 10.90 14.80 -32.74
C ASP A 282 11.80 13.86 -33.54
N VAL A 283 12.16 14.26 -34.77
CA VAL A 283 13.15 13.63 -35.66
C VAL A 283 13.61 14.66 -36.69
N THR A 284 12.67 15.44 -37.22
CA THR A 284 12.95 16.41 -38.28
C THR A 284 13.84 17.52 -37.72
N GLY A 285 15.08 17.60 -38.20
CA GLY A 285 16.05 18.64 -37.83
C GLY A 285 16.93 18.34 -36.62
N GLY A 286 17.00 17.09 -36.13
CA GLY A 286 17.93 16.69 -35.08
C GLY A 286 18.02 15.18 -34.90
N GLU A 287 18.99 14.72 -34.10
CA GLU A 287 19.24 13.30 -33.85
C GLU A 287 19.49 13.00 -32.37
N LEU A 288 19.60 11.71 -32.03
CA LEU A 288 20.08 11.27 -30.73
C LEU A 288 21.56 10.93 -30.82
N GLY A 289 22.41 11.65 -30.08
CA GLY A 289 23.84 11.38 -30.03
C GLY A 289 24.18 10.12 -29.23
N ALA A 290 25.37 9.59 -29.43
CA ALA A 290 25.92 8.47 -28.67
C ALA A 290 26.24 8.85 -27.21
N LEU A 291 26.42 7.83 -26.36
CA LEU A 291 26.87 7.97 -24.97
C LEU A 291 28.14 7.16 -24.75
N ASP A 292 29.23 7.83 -24.37
CA ASP A 292 30.54 7.21 -24.15
C ASP A 292 30.97 6.30 -25.33
N GLY A 293 30.66 6.71 -26.57
CA GLY A 293 30.94 5.98 -27.81
C GLY A 293 29.95 4.86 -28.18
N VAL A 294 28.88 4.65 -27.39
CA VAL A 294 27.83 3.64 -27.66
C VAL A 294 26.64 4.28 -28.35
N ALA A 295 26.15 3.68 -29.44
CA ALA A 295 25.11 4.27 -30.28
C ALA A 295 23.76 4.32 -29.55
N ALA A 296 22.98 5.39 -29.82
CA ALA A 296 21.63 5.55 -29.27
C ALA A 296 20.59 4.75 -30.06
N ASP A 297 20.75 3.42 -30.09
CA ASP A 297 19.91 2.51 -30.88
C ASP A 297 19.32 1.32 -30.08
N THR A 298 18.41 0.58 -30.73
CA THR A 298 17.74 -0.57 -30.11
C THR A 298 18.63 -1.83 -30.02
N PRO A 299 19.56 -2.14 -30.96
CA PRO A 299 20.60 -3.14 -30.74
C PRO A 299 21.40 -3.00 -29.44
N ASP A 300 21.94 -1.80 -29.13
CA ASP A 300 22.76 -1.59 -27.93
C ASP A 300 21.93 -1.58 -26.64
N VAL A 301 20.67 -1.11 -26.69
CA VAL A 301 19.71 -1.29 -25.58
C VAL A 301 19.43 -2.78 -25.33
N LYS A 302 19.25 -3.57 -26.40
CA LYS A 302 18.95 -5.02 -26.33
C LYS A 302 20.10 -5.84 -25.81
N ASN A 303 21.32 -5.57 -26.29
CA ASN A 303 22.53 -6.24 -25.83
C ASN A 303 22.94 -5.77 -24.41
N GLY A 304 22.33 -4.70 -23.92
CA GLY A 304 22.56 -4.17 -22.58
C GLY A 304 23.85 -3.35 -22.45
N THR A 305 24.45 -2.97 -23.58
CA THR A 305 25.65 -2.15 -23.73
C THR A 305 25.35 -0.66 -23.57
N PHE A 306 24.14 -0.20 -23.93
CA PHE A 306 23.79 1.22 -23.84
C PHE A 306 23.83 1.77 -22.39
N PRO A 307 24.63 2.82 -22.09
CA PRO A 307 24.88 3.27 -20.70
C PRO A 307 23.63 3.70 -19.91
N ALA A 308 22.73 4.45 -20.55
CA ALA A 308 21.52 5.01 -19.93
C ALA A 308 20.27 4.17 -20.24
N ARG A 309 20.42 2.83 -20.24
CA ARG A 309 19.32 1.87 -20.40
C ARG A 309 18.37 1.86 -19.19
N ARG A 310 17.09 1.56 -19.45
CA ARG A 310 16.04 1.36 -18.44
C ARG A 310 15.12 0.21 -18.81
N SER A 311 14.34 -0.23 -17.84
CA SER A 311 13.18 -1.10 -18.06
C SER A 311 11.89 -0.29 -18.06
N LEU A 312 10.90 -0.78 -18.77
CA LEU A 312 9.53 -0.27 -18.83
C LEU A 312 8.62 -1.24 -18.08
N PHE A 313 7.79 -0.70 -17.19
CA PHE A 313 7.08 -1.47 -16.18
C PHE A 313 5.57 -1.24 -16.25
N ASN A 314 4.81 -2.31 -16.00
CA ASN A 314 3.46 -2.19 -15.47
C ASN A 314 3.54 -2.42 -13.97
N VAL A 315 3.11 -1.42 -13.21
CA VAL A 315 3.14 -1.42 -11.75
C VAL A 315 1.74 -1.69 -11.24
N TYR A 316 1.58 -2.64 -10.32
CA TYR A 316 0.31 -2.91 -9.67
C TYR A 316 0.47 -2.99 -8.15
N ARG A 317 -0.63 -2.90 -7.39
CA ARG A 317 -0.60 -2.88 -5.92
C ARG A 317 -1.71 -3.78 -5.36
N TYR A 318 -1.34 -4.94 -4.81
CA TYR A 318 -2.28 -5.94 -4.28
C TYR A 318 -3.44 -6.28 -5.24
N ALA A 319 -3.11 -6.46 -6.53
CA ALA A 319 -4.12 -6.53 -7.58
C ALA A 319 -4.84 -7.89 -7.63
N PRO A 320 -6.14 -7.91 -7.96
CA PRO A 320 -6.91 -9.14 -8.13
C PRO A 320 -6.48 -9.91 -9.39
N GLU A 321 -6.95 -11.16 -9.49
CA GLU A 321 -6.52 -12.09 -10.54
C GLU A 321 -6.67 -11.53 -11.96
N PHE A 322 -7.81 -10.88 -12.27
CA PHE A 322 -8.10 -10.29 -13.59
C PHE A 322 -7.13 -9.17 -14.02
N VAL A 323 -6.37 -8.58 -13.09
CA VAL A 323 -5.28 -7.64 -13.42
C VAL A 323 -4.00 -8.41 -13.69
N THR A 324 -3.70 -9.41 -12.85
CA THR A 324 -2.50 -10.24 -12.98
C THR A 324 -2.55 -11.21 -14.16
N SER A 325 -3.74 -11.57 -14.66
CA SER A 325 -3.93 -12.33 -15.91
C SER A 325 -3.48 -11.56 -17.14
N TYR A 326 -3.45 -10.22 -17.09
CA TYR A 326 -2.89 -9.39 -18.15
C TYR A 326 -1.40 -9.07 -17.91
N ILE A 327 -1.06 -8.48 -16.76
CA ILE A 327 0.27 -7.88 -16.49
C ILE A 327 1.12 -8.60 -15.43
N GLY A 328 0.65 -9.73 -14.87
CA GLY A 328 1.36 -10.45 -13.81
C GLY A 328 2.66 -11.09 -14.28
N GLU A 329 3.67 -11.08 -13.41
CA GLU A 329 5.07 -11.41 -13.72
C GLU A 329 5.33 -12.82 -14.25
N ARG A 330 4.38 -13.75 -14.05
CA ARG A 330 4.51 -15.17 -14.43
C ARG A 330 3.40 -15.62 -15.39
N THR A 331 2.15 -15.45 -15.00
CA THR A 331 0.97 -15.96 -15.73
C THR A 331 0.23 -14.88 -16.51
N GLY A 332 0.66 -13.62 -16.43
CA GLY A 332 0.07 -12.53 -17.20
C GLY A 332 0.34 -12.68 -18.69
N PHE A 333 -0.63 -12.37 -19.53
CA PHE A 333 -0.53 -12.41 -21.00
C PHE A 333 0.77 -11.81 -21.54
N LEU A 334 1.16 -10.62 -21.07
CA LEU A 334 2.39 -9.96 -21.52
C LEU A 334 3.66 -10.77 -21.20
N CYS A 335 3.63 -11.58 -20.14
CA CYS A 335 4.81 -12.20 -19.54
C CYS A 335 4.91 -13.71 -19.77
N ARG A 336 3.79 -14.44 -19.79
CA ARG A 336 3.77 -15.91 -19.71
C ARG A 336 4.49 -16.60 -20.87
N ASP A 337 5.28 -17.61 -20.54
CA ASP A 337 6.17 -18.36 -21.45
C ASP A 337 5.44 -19.46 -22.24
N ASP A 338 4.21 -19.78 -21.87
CA ASP A 338 3.34 -20.81 -22.46
C ASP A 338 2.32 -20.27 -23.49
N LEU A 339 2.41 -19.01 -23.92
CA LEU A 339 1.58 -18.51 -25.03
C LEU A 339 1.87 -19.28 -26.34
N PRO A 340 0.86 -19.45 -27.22
CA PRO A 340 1.09 -19.87 -28.60
C PRO A 340 2.15 -18.98 -29.27
N ALA A 341 3.14 -19.58 -29.93
CA ALA A 341 4.30 -18.86 -30.47
C ALA A 341 3.90 -17.71 -31.44
N ALA A 342 2.83 -17.88 -32.22
CA ALA A 342 2.30 -16.83 -33.10
C ALA A 342 1.69 -15.64 -32.32
N THR A 343 1.18 -15.85 -31.11
CA THR A 343 0.68 -14.80 -30.22
C THR A 343 1.84 -14.10 -29.50
N ARG A 344 2.82 -14.86 -28.99
CA ARG A 344 4.05 -14.30 -28.39
C ARG A 344 4.80 -13.41 -29.39
N ALA A 345 4.98 -13.86 -30.63
CA ALA A 345 5.58 -13.06 -31.70
C ALA A 345 4.82 -11.75 -31.98
N LYS A 346 3.48 -11.73 -31.86
CA LYS A 346 2.69 -10.49 -31.99
C LYS A 346 2.93 -9.53 -30.83
N VAL A 347 3.05 -10.03 -29.58
CA VAL A 347 3.38 -9.19 -28.40
C VAL A 347 4.74 -8.52 -28.60
N GLU A 348 5.76 -9.30 -28.96
CA GLU A 348 7.11 -8.81 -29.25
C GLU A 348 7.14 -7.82 -30.43
N GLN A 349 6.34 -8.08 -31.47
CA GLN A 349 6.18 -7.18 -32.62
C GLN A 349 5.53 -5.85 -32.23
N GLN A 350 4.51 -5.81 -31.36
CA GLN A 350 3.91 -4.54 -30.92
C GLN A 350 4.93 -3.70 -30.16
N ILE A 351 5.66 -4.30 -29.22
CA ILE A 351 6.75 -3.63 -28.47
C ILE A 351 7.81 -3.07 -29.43
N SER A 352 8.30 -3.91 -30.35
CA SER A 352 9.35 -3.53 -31.32
C SER A 352 8.88 -2.47 -32.32
N SER A 353 7.60 -2.48 -32.71
CA SER A 353 7.01 -1.50 -33.64
C SER A 353 6.93 -0.07 -33.07
N GLU A 354 7.11 0.06 -31.76
CA GLU A 354 7.10 1.31 -31.01
C GLU A 354 8.51 1.71 -30.55
N GLY A 355 9.54 1.09 -31.13
CA GLY A 355 10.96 1.39 -30.87
C GLY A 355 11.51 0.79 -29.57
N PHE A 356 10.72 0.02 -28.83
CA PHE A 356 11.15 -0.60 -27.57
C PHE A 356 11.68 -2.02 -27.78
N VAL A 357 12.44 -2.52 -26.81
CA VAL A 357 13.01 -3.87 -26.87
C VAL A 357 12.23 -4.82 -25.95
N PRO A 358 11.61 -5.90 -26.46
CA PRO A 358 11.02 -6.92 -25.59
C PRO A 358 12.11 -7.72 -24.88
N PHE A 359 11.85 -8.15 -23.63
CA PHE A 359 12.73 -9.12 -22.98
C PHE A 359 12.63 -10.49 -23.68
N ALA A 360 13.75 -11.21 -23.73
CA ALA A 360 13.71 -12.65 -23.98
C ALA A 360 13.16 -13.41 -22.76
N ASP A 361 12.74 -14.66 -22.94
CA ASP A 361 12.44 -15.54 -21.82
C ASP A 361 13.66 -15.70 -20.88
N GLY A 362 13.39 -15.85 -19.59
CA GLY A 362 14.41 -15.97 -18.56
C GLY A 362 13.86 -15.79 -17.15
N SER A 363 14.74 -15.89 -16.14
CA SER A 363 14.34 -15.87 -14.73
C SER A 363 13.57 -14.61 -14.35
N ILE A 364 12.41 -14.78 -13.73
CA ILE A 364 11.51 -13.68 -13.34
C ILE A 364 12.21 -12.71 -12.37
N GLY A 365 12.91 -13.24 -11.37
CA GLY A 365 13.55 -12.43 -10.32
C GLY A 365 12.59 -12.06 -9.18
N GLY A 366 12.99 -11.13 -8.33
CA GLY A 366 12.14 -10.64 -7.23
C GLY A 366 11.73 -11.67 -6.17
N GLY A 367 12.42 -12.81 -6.10
CA GLY A 367 12.05 -13.94 -5.24
C GLY A 367 10.96 -14.85 -5.84
N VAL A 368 10.45 -14.56 -7.04
CA VAL A 368 9.51 -15.42 -7.76
C VAL A 368 10.28 -16.49 -8.55
N SER A 369 9.91 -17.75 -8.35
CA SER A 369 10.50 -18.89 -9.06
C SER A 369 9.87 -19.09 -10.45
N GLY A 370 10.71 -19.44 -11.42
CA GLY A 370 10.32 -19.73 -12.80
C GLY A 370 10.92 -18.78 -13.83
N THR A 371 10.48 -18.97 -15.06
CA THR A 371 10.82 -18.21 -16.27
C THR A 371 9.61 -17.40 -16.74
N SER A 372 9.87 -16.27 -17.40
CA SER A 372 8.88 -15.53 -18.18
C SER A 372 9.56 -14.51 -19.12
N PHE A 373 8.78 -13.91 -20.01
CA PHE A 373 9.16 -12.75 -20.83
C PHE A 373 9.11 -11.41 -20.06
N CYS A 374 9.06 -11.44 -18.73
CA CYS A 374 9.08 -10.26 -17.87
C CYS A 374 10.09 -10.40 -16.72
N ARG A 375 10.41 -9.28 -16.04
CA ARG A 375 11.28 -9.27 -14.86
C ARG A 375 10.61 -8.55 -13.69
N LEU A 376 10.58 -9.19 -12.53
CA LEU A 376 10.19 -8.56 -11.27
C LEU A 376 11.45 -8.01 -10.60
N THR A 377 11.57 -6.68 -10.52
CA THR A 377 12.78 -6.00 -10.01
C THR A 377 12.80 -5.80 -8.50
N GLN A 378 11.70 -6.11 -7.81
CA GLN A 378 11.58 -6.02 -6.36
C GLN A 378 11.42 -7.39 -5.72
N THR A 379 12.06 -7.60 -4.58
CA THR A 379 11.76 -8.73 -3.70
C THR A 379 10.32 -8.64 -3.20
N LEU A 380 9.65 -9.78 -3.09
CA LEU A 380 8.40 -9.93 -2.31
C LEU A 380 8.52 -9.20 -0.97
N ASP A 381 7.45 -8.52 -0.57
CA ASP A 381 7.41 -7.89 0.75
C ASP A 381 7.35 -8.96 1.83
N THR A 382 8.43 -9.07 2.60
CA THR A 382 8.59 -9.98 3.74
C THR A 382 8.64 -9.23 5.06
N SER A 383 8.32 -7.93 5.05
CA SER A 383 8.37 -7.07 6.22
C SER A 383 7.09 -7.27 7.03
N ALA A 384 7.17 -7.90 8.20
CA ALA A 384 6.02 -8.00 9.08
C ALA A 384 5.57 -6.61 9.56
N PRO A 385 4.26 -6.29 9.55
CA PRO A 385 3.79 -5.02 10.08
C PRO A 385 4.08 -4.92 11.59
N SER A 386 4.10 -3.71 12.12
CA SER A 386 4.22 -3.43 13.55
C SER A 386 3.04 -2.57 14.03
N VAL A 387 2.79 -2.55 15.34
CA VAL A 387 1.70 -1.79 15.95
C VAL A 387 2.17 -0.98 17.16
N ALA A 388 1.75 0.28 17.22
CA ALA A 388 1.80 1.09 18.42
C ALA A 388 0.44 1.04 19.13
N LEU A 389 0.41 0.50 20.35
CA LEU A 389 -0.78 0.39 21.18
C LEU A 389 -0.80 1.51 22.23
N THR A 390 -1.91 2.22 22.35
CA THR A 390 -2.08 3.30 23.33
C THR A 390 -3.39 3.12 24.11
N PRO A 391 -3.36 2.80 25.42
CA PRO A 391 -4.54 2.93 26.26
C PRO A 391 -4.88 4.41 26.44
N THR A 392 -6.17 4.77 26.39
CA THR A 392 -6.61 6.10 26.87
C THR A 392 -7.19 5.98 28.28
N GLY A 393 -7.00 7.02 29.09
CA GLY A 393 -7.42 7.04 30.49
C GLY A 393 -8.92 7.31 30.70
N GLY A 394 -9.33 7.36 31.96
CA GLY A 394 -10.71 7.61 32.38
C GLY A 394 -11.53 6.34 32.62
N PHE A 395 -12.82 6.49 32.93
CA PHE A 395 -13.72 5.36 33.26
C PHE A 395 -14.19 4.54 32.05
N ARG A 396 -14.14 5.13 30.86
CA ARG A 396 -14.43 4.54 29.56
C ARG A 396 -13.41 5.07 28.55
N GLY A 397 -12.14 4.81 28.85
CA GLY A 397 -11.09 4.95 27.85
C GLY A 397 -11.43 4.09 26.63
N ALA A 398 -10.88 4.47 25.49
CA ALA A 398 -10.88 3.69 24.27
C ALA A 398 -9.44 3.51 23.81
N ALA A 399 -8.90 2.29 23.90
CA ALA A 399 -7.57 2.01 23.37
C ALA A 399 -7.49 2.26 21.86
N THR A 400 -6.32 2.70 21.39
CA THR A 400 -6.01 2.82 19.97
C THR A 400 -4.84 1.92 19.57
N ALA A 401 -4.89 1.44 18.34
CA ALA A 401 -3.79 0.78 17.63
C ALA A 401 -3.47 1.59 16.37
N THR A 402 -2.18 1.86 16.13
CA THR A 402 -1.70 2.47 14.89
C THR A 402 -0.66 1.53 14.27
N PHE A 403 -0.86 1.13 13.03
CA PHE A 403 -0.02 0.15 12.34
C PHE A 403 1.05 0.82 11.47
N SER A 404 2.18 0.14 11.19
CA SER A 404 3.25 0.63 10.28
C SER A 404 2.75 0.88 8.85
N GLU A 405 1.72 0.15 8.44
CA GLU A 405 1.12 0.14 7.09
C GLU A 405 -0.39 -0.17 7.17
N LEU A 406 -0.99 -0.64 6.07
CA LEU A 406 -2.37 -1.12 6.04
C LEU A 406 -2.47 -2.62 6.35
N VAL A 407 -3.23 -2.96 7.37
CA VAL A 407 -3.41 -4.34 7.84
C VAL A 407 -4.85 -4.83 7.73
N ASN A 408 -5.01 -6.15 7.57
CA ASN A 408 -6.26 -6.89 7.56
C ASN A 408 -6.50 -7.59 8.91
N GLY A 409 -7.71 -8.12 9.11
CA GLY A 409 -8.02 -9.00 10.25
C GLY A 409 -8.21 -8.27 11.59
N VAL A 410 -8.34 -6.94 11.59
CA VAL A 410 -8.56 -6.14 12.80
C VAL A 410 -10.04 -6.22 13.23
N GLY A 411 -10.29 -6.57 14.48
CA GLY A 411 -11.64 -6.70 15.04
C GLY A 411 -11.60 -7.04 16.54
N ALA A 412 -12.76 -7.15 17.20
CA ALA A 412 -12.83 -7.28 18.67
C ALA A 412 -12.17 -8.56 19.25
N SER A 413 -11.88 -9.56 18.42
CA SER A 413 -11.12 -10.77 18.80
C SER A 413 -9.61 -10.63 18.61
N SER A 414 -9.16 -9.72 17.73
CA SER A 414 -7.75 -9.55 17.35
C SER A 414 -7.13 -8.26 17.87
N PHE A 415 -7.93 -7.24 18.23
CA PHE A 415 -7.50 -6.01 18.86
C PHE A 415 -8.53 -5.54 19.88
N GLY A 416 -8.07 -5.14 21.07
CA GLY A 416 -8.91 -4.55 22.09
C GLY A 416 -8.23 -4.51 23.46
N GLU A 417 -9.05 -4.58 24.49
CA GLU A 417 -8.61 -4.59 25.89
C GLU A 417 -9.03 -5.89 26.58
N ARG A 418 -8.27 -6.32 27.59
CA ARG A 418 -8.62 -7.46 28.46
C ARG A 418 -8.11 -7.25 29.88
N VAL A 419 -8.57 -8.06 30.83
CA VAL A 419 -8.01 -8.07 32.20
C VAL A 419 -6.60 -8.65 32.14
N THR A 420 -5.65 -8.06 32.87
CA THR A 420 -4.25 -8.53 32.86
C THR A 420 -4.17 -10.00 33.27
N GLY A 421 -3.50 -10.81 32.44
CA GLY A 421 -3.36 -12.25 32.66
C GLY A 421 -4.54 -13.13 32.20
N THR A 422 -5.56 -12.56 31.54
CA THR A 422 -6.61 -13.34 30.85
C THR A 422 -6.40 -13.33 29.33
N THR A 423 -7.01 -14.26 28.61
CA THR A 423 -7.03 -14.26 27.14
C THR A 423 -8.32 -13.65 26.56
N THR A 424 -9.43 -13.69 27.31
CA THR A 424 -10.74 -13.20 26.89
C THR A 424 -10.77 -11.67 26.73
N PRO A 425 -11.10 -11.13 25.54
CA PRO A 425 -11.32 -9.69 25.35
C PRO A 425 -12.51 -9.16 26.17
N LEU A 426 -12.46 -7.88 26.54
CA LEU A 426 -13.63 -7.17 27.04
C LEU A 426 -14.67 -7.03 25.93
N ALA A 427 -15.96 -7.05 26.30
CA ALA A 427 -17.02 -6.66 25.38
C ALA A 427 -16.86 -5.17 25.01
N GLY A 428 -16.90 -4.88 23.71
CA GLY A 428 -16.74 -3.53 23.18
C GLY A 428 -16.87 -3.51 21.65
N THR A 429 -16.76 -2.30 21.09
CA THR A 429 -16.82 -2.07 19.64
C THR A 429 -15.44 -1.65 19.14
N VAL A 430 -15.01 -2.22 18.01
CA VAL A 430 -13.84 -1.71 17.26
C VAL A 430 -14.34 -0.84 16.11
N THR A 431 -13.81 0.38 16.02
CA THR A 431 -13.94 1.26 14.86
C THR A 431 -12.60 1.33 14.18
N CYS A 432 -12.54 1.05 12.88
CA CYS A 432 -11.31 1.06 12.11
C CYS A 432 -11.23 2.28 11.20
N TYR A 433 -10.00 2.67 10.85
CA TYR A 433 -9.73 3.86 10.06
C TYR A 433 -8.70 3.58 8.96
N ASP A 434 -8.87 4.23 7.81
CA ASP A 434 -7.97 4.15 6.66
C ASP A 434 -6.70 5.03 6.83
N LEU A 435 -5.88 5.12 5.77
CA LEU A 435 -4.68 5.97 5.73
C LEU A 435 -4.99 7.46 5.98
N GLN A 436 -6.22 7.89 5.76
CA GLN A 436 -6.71 9.25 5.89
C GLN A 436 -7.31 9.52 7.29
N GLN A 437 -7.36 8.51 8.16
CA GLN A 437 -8.05 8.53 9.44
C GLN A 437 -9.57 8.74 9.32
N VAL A 438 -10.16 8.36 8.18
CA VAL A 438 -11.61 8.29 7.98
C VAL A 438 -12.10 6.92 8.43
N ALA A 439 -13.25 6.89 9.11
CA ALA A 439 -13.82 5.64 9.62
C ALA A 439 -14.27 4.74 8.46
N THR A 440 -13.85 3.48 8.49
CA THR A 440 -14.10 2.48 7.44
C THR A 440 -14.50 1.14 8.06
N ALA A 441 -15.07 0.24 7.25
CA ALA A 441 -15.40 -1.10 7.70
C ALA A 441 -14.11 -1.87 8.04
N CYS A 442 -14.08 -2.55 9.20
CA CYS A 442 -12.92 -3.32 9.64
C CYS A 442 -12.61 -4.56 8.78
N THR A 443 -13.49 -4.90 7.82
CA THR A 443 -13.22 -5.88 6.74
C THR A 443 -12.30 -5.32 5.66
N ASN A 444 -12.15 -3.99 5.57
CA ASN A 444 -11.21 -3.33 4.69
C ASN A 444 -9.83 -3.27 5.36
N PRO A 445 -8.74 -3.17 4.58
CA PRO A 445 -7.41 -2.94 5.13
C PRO A 445 -7.32 -1.57 5.81
N VAL A 446 -6.79 -1.50 7.04
CA VAL A 446 -6.87 -0.34 7.93
C VAL A 446 -5.51 0.10 8.48
N LYS A 447 -5.35 1.39 8.75
CA LYS A 447 -4.11 2.03 9.24
C LYS A 447 -4.10 2.22 10.76
N SER A 448 -5.27 2.40 11.33
CA SER A 448 -5.47 2.47 12.78
C SER A 448 -6.84 1.93 13.17
N ALA A 449 -6.99 1.60 14.44
CA ALA A 449 -8.26 1.18 15.01
C ALA A 449 -8.43 1.69 16.44
N ARG A 450 -9.68 1.83 16.87
CA ARG A 450 -10.08 2.26 18.21
C ARG A 450 -11.05 1.26 18.80
N PHE A 451 -10.69 0.66 19.93
CA PHE A 451 -11.58 -0.19 20.71
C PHE A 451 -12.27 0.64 21.78
N THR A 452 -13.58 0.50 21.96
CA THR A 452 -14.34 1.17 23.03
C THR A 452 -15.12 0.13 23.84
N PRO A 453 -14.87 -0.02 25.16
CA PRO A 453 -15.53 -1.02 26.00
C PRO A 453 -17.01 -0.69 26.27
N SER A 454 -17.87 -1.71 26.23
CA SER A 454 -19.32 -1.59 26.47
C SER A 454 -19.64 -1.19 27.91
N ALA A 455 -18.79 -1.59 28.85
CA ALA A 455 -18.88 -1.26 30.28
C ALA A 455 -17.76 -0.30 30.72
N GLY A 456 -17.96 0.38 31.84
CA GLY A 456 -16.87 1.14 32.47
C GLY A 456 -15.89 0.22 33.20
N TYR A 457 -14.64 0.66 33.37
CA TYR A 457 -13.62 -0.11 34.08
C TYR A 457 -13.95 -0.29 35.56
N VAL A 458 -13.57 -1.46 36.10
CA VAL A 458 -13.62 -1.73 37.54
C VAL A 458 -12.50 -0.92 38.22
N PRO A 459 -12.81 -0.07 39.21
CA PRO A 459 -11.81 0.69 39.94
C PRO A 459 -10.70 -0.19 40.51
N GLY A 460 -9.45 0.20 40.26
CA GLY A 460 -8.24 -0.52 40.69
C GLY A 460 -7.89 -1.81 39.92
N GLU A 461 -8.77 -2.33 39.06
CA GLU A 461 -8.47 -3.52 38.25
C GLU A 461 -7.35 -3.27 37.23
N LYS A 462 -6.52 -4.28 36.98
CA LYS A 462 -5.43 -4.22 35.98
C LYS A 462 -5.95 -4.71 34.63
N TYR A 463 -5.67 -3.94 33.59
CA TYR A 463 -6.07 -4.22 32.22
C TYR A 463 -4.85 -4.14 31.29
N GLU A 464 -4.98 -4.68 30.08
CA GLU A 464 -3.98 -4.55 29.04
C GLU A 464 -4.63 -4.37 27.67
N VAL A 465 -4.04 -3.52 26.83
CA VAL A 465 -4.36 -3.39 25.41
C VAL A 465 -3.57 -4.44 24.65
N PHE A 466 -4.22 -5.23 23.80
CA PHE A 466 -3.59 -6.31 23.04
C PHE A 466 -3.84 -6.17 21.53
N ALA A 467 -2.91 -6.69 20.74
CA ALA A 467 -3.10 -7.00 19.33
C ALA A 467 -2.60 -8.44 19.06
N THR A 468 -3.38 -9.24 18.35
CA THR A 468 -3.13 -10.67 18.14
C THR A 468 -2.33 -10.88 16.87
N ALA A 469 -1.02 -11.06 17.03
CA ALA A 469 -0.03 -11.25 15.96
C ALA A 469 -0.48 -12.18 14.81
N SER A 470 -1.02 -13.36 15.14
CA SER A 470 -1.44 -14.38 14.16
C SER A 470 -2.78 -14.11 13.48
N ALA A 471 -3.53 -13.08 13.91
CA ALA A 471 -4.86 -12.75 13.37
C ALA A 471 -4.86 -11.45 12.56
N ILE A 472 -3.79 -10.66 12.66
CA ILE A 472 -3.59 -9.41 11.93
C ILE A 472 -2.42 -9.63 10.98
N SER A 473 -2.58 -9.29 9.72
CA SER A 473 -1.52 -9.36 8.70
C SER A 473 -1.54 -8.10 7.86
N ASP A 474 -0.46 -7.80 7.16
CA ASP A 474 -0.50 -6.82 6.08
C ASP A 474 -1.36 -7.36 4.90
N ARG A 475 -1.26 -6.68 3.75
CA ARG A 475 -1.88 -7.12 2.49
C ARG A 475 -1.00 -8.06 1.66
N ALA A 476 0.27 -8.25 2.02
CA ALA A 476 1.18 -9.25 1.42
C ALA A 476 1.03 -10.64 2.08
N GLY A 477 0.40 -10.70 3.25
CA GLY A 477 0.19 -11.91 4.06
C GLY A 477 1.16 -12.06 5.23
N ASN A 478 2.09 -11.12 5.47
CA ASN A 478 2.98 -11.21 6.64
C ASN A 478 2.18 -10.91 7.91
N THR A 479 2.27 -11.81 8.89
CA THR A 479 1.60 -11.64 10.18
C THR A 479 2.25 -10.52 11.00
N LEU A 480 1.44 -9.82 11.79
CA LEU A 480 1.87 -8.72 12.65
C LEU A 480 2.98 -9.16 13.61
N THR A 481 4.04 -8.36 13.66
CA THR A 481 5.17 -8.54 14.59
C THR A 481 4.66 -8.65 16.03
N ALA A 482 5.05 -9.73 16.71
CA ALA A 482 4.62 -10.02 18.08
C ALA A 482 4.95 -8.86 19.03
N THR A 483 3.92 -8.11 19.41
CA THR A 483 4.03 -6.88 20.20
C THR A 483 3.50 -7.14 21.62
N PRO A 484 4.25 -6.82 22.69
CA PRO A 484 3.76 -6.96 24.06
C PRO A 484 2.49 -6.15 24.33
N ALA A 485 1.58 -6.70 25.12
CA ALA A 485 0.37 -5.99 25.53
C ALA A 485 0.72 -4.81 26.46
N VAL A 486 0.04 -3.67 26.27
CA VAL A 486 0.32 -2.44 27.04
C VAL A 486 -0.61 -2.38 28.26
N ALA A 487 -0.03 -2.55 29.44
CA ALA A 487 -0.76 -2.57 30.70
C ALA A 487 -1.24 -1.17 31.14
N PHE A 488 -2.45 -1.12 31.70
CA PHE A 488 -3.02 0.05 32.37
C PHE A 488 -3.87 -0.39 33.58
N ARG A 489 -4.43 0.58 34.32
CA ARG A 489 -5.29 0.30 35.47
C ARG A 489 -6.58 1.10 35.39
N GLY A 490 -7.69 0.50 35.80
CA GLY A 490 -8.95 1.21 36.04
C GLY A 490 -8.80 2.30 37.11
N PRO A 491 -9.65 3.35 37.10
CA PRO A 491 -9.48 4.50 37.98
C PRO A 491 -9.39 4.15 39.46
N LEU A 492 -8.54 4.87 40.21
CA LEU A 492 -8.35 4.65 41.65
C LEU A 492 -9.32 5.46 42.52
N ALA A 493 -9.94 6.51 41.99
CA ALA A 493 -10.89 7.35 42.71
C ALA A 493 -12.16 7.53 41.88
N VAL A 494 -13.31 7.31 42.52
CA VAL A 494 -14.66 7.41 41.97
C VAL A 494 -15.42 8.47 42.74
N GLN A 495 -16.14 9.35 42.06
CA GLN A 495 -17.01 10.37 42.66
C GLN A 495 -18.48 9.96 42.57
N ASP A 496 -19.33 10.61 43.37
CA ASP A 496 -20.79 10.37 43.41
C ASP A 496 -21.51 10.50 42.04
N VAL A 497 -20.90 11.25 41.12
CA VAL A 497 -21.37 11.46 39.75
C VAL A 497 -21.13 10.29 38.81
N ASN A 498 -20.17 9.40 39.11
CA ASN A 498 -19.77 8.33 38.20
C ASN A 498 -20.72 7.13 38.29
N VAL A 499 -21.77 7.15 37.46
CA VAL A 499 -22.79 6.09 37.36
C VAL A 499 -22.85 5.57 35.92
N PRO A 500 -22.36 4.34 35.62
CA PRO A 500 -21.47 3.50 36.43
C PRO A 500 -20.09 4.15 36.71
N PRO A 501 -19.29 3.67 37.69
CA PRO A 501 -19.40 2.37 38.37
C PRO A 501 -20.19 2.34 39.69
N VAL A 502 -20.67 3.46 40.23
CA VAL A 502 -21.53 3.43 41.43
C VAL A 502 -22.99 3.20 41.03
N ALA A 503 -23.63 2.18 41.59
CA ALA A 503 -25.06 1.92 41.42
C ALA A 503 -25.83 2.32 42.69
N TYR A 504 -26.89 3.11 42.55
CA TYR A 504 -27.76 3.54 43.64
C TYR A 504 -29.15 2.89 43.50
N THR A 505 -29.78 2.54 44.61
CA THR A 505 -31.21 2.21 44.64
C THR A 505 -32.07 3.46 44.45
N ALA A 506 -33.40 3.30 44.36
CA ALA A 506 -34.33 4.42 44.49
C ALA A 506 -34.12 5.18 45.83
N GLY A 507 -34.41 6.49 45.82
CA GLY A 507 -34.38 7.35 47.01
C GLY A 507 -33.07 8.10 47.27
N TRP A 508 -32.08 8.04 46.38
CA TRP A 508 -30.88 8.89 46.44
C TRP A 508 -31.07 10.18 45.63
N THR A 509 -30.51 11.29 46.12
CA THR A 509 -30.60 12.62 45.50
C THR A 509 -29.23 13.29 45.49
N ARG A 510 -28.79 13.75 44.32
CA ARG A 510 -27.55 14.51 44.14
C ARG A 510 -27.74 15.97 44.54
N LEU A 511 -26.71 16.55 45.16
CA LEU A 511 -26.65 17.94 45.60
C LEU A 511 -25.27 18.52 45.26
N SER A 512 -25.22 19.82 45.02
CA SER A 512 -23.96 20.55 44.82
C SER A 512 -23.40 21.07 46.15
N SER A 513 -22.08 21.05 46.30
CA SER A 513 -21.35 21.70 47.39
C SER A 513 -19.88 21.86 47.02
N SER A 514 -19.32 23.06 47.23
CA SER A 514 -17.87 23.32 47.09
C SER A 514 -16.99 22.54 48.08
N ALA A 515 -17.58 21.93 49.12
CA ALA A 515 -16.88 21.05 50.06
C ALA A 515 -16.72 19.60 49.56
N ALA A 516 -17.34 19.24 48.43
CA ALA A 516 -17.29 17.89 47.86
C ALA A 516 -16.25 17.76 46.73
N SER A 517 -15.73 16.54 46.55
CA SER A 517 -14.56 16.20 45.72
C SER A 517 -14.68 16.57 44.24
N GLY A 518 -15.92 16.57 43.72
CA GLY A 518 -16.26 16.97 42.36
C GLY A 518 -17.24 18.14 42.30
N GLY A 519 -17.41 18.88 43.40
CA GLY A 519 -18.48 19.89 43.54
C GLY A 519 -19.87 19.29 43.78
N THR A 520 -20.03 17.96 43.80
CA THR A 520 -21.28 17.24 44.05
C THR A 520 -21.12 16.13 45.08
N TRP A 521 -22.24 15.78 45.71
CA TRP A 521 -22.38 14.63 46.60
C TRP A 521 -23.82 14.11 46.52
N THR A 522 -24.02 12.81 46.74
CA THR A 522 -25.33 12.15 46.61
C THR A 522 -25.75 11.58 47.95
N ARG A 523 -27.00 11.82 48.37
CA ARG A 523 -27.52 11.42 49.71
C ARG A 523 -28.86 10.72 49.68
N SER A 524 -29.16 9.93 50.71
CA SER A 524 -30.49 9.36 50.94
C SER A 524 -30.81 9.25 52.44
N ALA A 525 -32.07 9.47 52.80
CA ALA A 525 -32.62 9.14 54.12
C ALA A 525 -33.57 7.92 54.07
N THR A 526 -33.77 7.32 52.90
CA THR A 526 -34.68 6.17 52.72
C THR A 526 -34.05 4.93 53.34
N LYS A 527 -34.64 4.43 54.43
CA LYS A 527 -34.18 3.22 55.11
C LYS A 527 -34.01 2.05 54.12
N ASN A 528 -32.90 1.33 54.24
CA ASN A 528 -32.46 0.24 53.37
C ASN A 528 -32.09 0.62 51.93
N ALA A 529 -32.19 1.89 51.52
CA ALA A 529 -31.57 2.34 50.28
C ALA A 529 -30.04 2.16 50.37
N TYR A 530 -29.39 1.86 49.25
CA TYR A 530 -27.96 1.60 49.25
C TYR A 530 -27.25 2.09 47.98
N ALA A 531 -25.94 2.32 48.12
CA ALA A 531 -24.99 2.47 47.03
C ALA A 531 -24.13 1.19 46.94
N LEU A 532 -23.80 0.76 45.73
CA LEU A 532 -23.06 -0.46 45.43
C LEU A 532 -21.93 -0.15 44.43
N MET A 533 -20.73 -0.68 44.66
CA MET A 533 -19.62 -0.60 43.72
C MET A 533 -18.73 -1.85 43.81
N THR A 534 -18.34 -2.40 42.67
CA THR A 534 -17.29 -3.43 42.57
C THR A 534 -15.94 -2.75 42.36
N PHE A 535 -14.88 -3.23 43.01
CA PHE A 535 -13.51 -2.71 42.87
C PHE A 535 -12.48 -3.83 43.04
N ARG A 536 -11.21 -3.57 42.73
CA ARG A 536 -10.08 -4.44 43.06
C ARG A 536 -9.00 -3.65 43.78
N SER A 537 -8.76 -3.96 45.06
CA SER A 537 -7.69 -3.37 45.87
C SER A 537 -7.64 -3.99 47.27
N THR A 538 -6.49 -3.85 47.94
CA THR A 538 -6.29 -4.16 49.36
C THR A 538 -6.98 -3.20 50.33
N SER A 539 -7.49 -2.05 49.87
CA SER A 539 -8.22 -1.10 50.71
C SER A 539 -9.27 -0.28 49.96
N LEU A 540 -10.23 0.25 50.72
CA LEU A 540 -11.26 1.17 50.23
C LEU A 540 -11.46 2.31 51.23
N THR A 541 -11.41 3.55 50.75
CA THR A 541 -11.77 4.76 51.50
C THR A 541 -13.12 5.28 51.01
N TYR A 542 -14.10 5.28 51.91
CA TYR A 542 -15.43 5.87 51.69
C TYR A 542 -15.44 7.31 52.20
N GLY A 543 -15.49 8.26 51.27
CA GLY A 543 -15.62 9.69 51.51
C GLY A 543 -17.07 10.17 51.46
N TYR A 544 -17.43 11.00 52.44
CA TYR A 544 -18.79 11.46 52.71
C TYR A 544 -18.80 12.90 53.25
N LEU A 545 -19.97 13.55 53.25
CA LEU A 545 -20.14 14.89 53.83
C LEU A 545 -20.92 14.78 55.15
N ARG A 546 -20.27 15.16 56.25
CA ARG A 546 -20.97 15.33 57.52
C ARG A 546 -21.96 16.49 57.39
N THR A 547 -23.14 16.37 58.00
CA THR A 547 -24.09 17.48 58.11
C THR A 547 -24.90 17.41 59.42
N THR A 548 -25.54 18.52 59.79
CA THR A 548 -26.42 18.58 60.97
C THR A 548 -27.73 17.78 60.80
N ALA A 549 -27.99 17.23 59.62
CA ALA A 549 -29.12 16.36 59.31
C ALA A 549 -28.68 14.93 58.88
N SER A 550 -27.40 14.60 59.00
CA SER A 550 -26.90 13.28 58.61
C SER A 550 -27.21 12.21 59.66
N GLY A 551 -27.32 10.96 59.19
CA GLY A 551 -27.67 9.78 59.97
C GLY A 551 -26.54 8.75 60.04
N VAL A 552 -26.93 7.48 60.16
CA VAL A 552 -26.01 6.35 60.28
C VAL A 552 -26.01 5.51 59.00
N ALA A 553 -24.81 5.28 58.46
CA ALA A 553 -24.54 4.34 57.38
C ALA A 553 -23.96 3.02 57.93
N LYS A 554 -24.23 1.91 57.25
CA LYS A 554 -23.46 0.67 57.41
C LYS A 554 -22.72 0.36 56.12
N VAL A 555 -21.41 0.14 56.23
CA VAL A 555 -20.54 -0.20 55.10
C VAL A 555 -20.19 -1.68 55.19
N TYR A 556 -20.65 -2.42 54.18
CA TYR A 556 -20.36 -3.83 54.00
C TYR A 556 -19.34 -3.99 52.88
N VAL A 557 -18.39 -4.91 53.02
CA VAL A 557 -17.55 -5.40 51.92
C VAL A 557 -17.77 -6.91 51.83
N ASP A 558 -18.14 -7.37 50.64
CA ASP A 558 -18.48 -8.77 50.34
C ASP A 558 -19.56 -9.35 51.28
N GLY A 559 -20.55 -8.51 51.61
CA GLY A 559 -21.63 -8.86 52.54
C GLY A 559 -21.26 -8.83 54.02
N VAL A 560 -19.97 -8.73 54.36
CA VAL A 560 -19.49 -8.62 55.75
C VAL A 560 -19.51 -7.17 56.21
N LEU A 561 -20.10 -6.87 57.37
CA LEU A 561 -20.10 -5.52 57.95
C LEU A 561 -18.67 -5.13 58.35
N LYS A 562 -18.12 -4.08 57.73
CA LYS A 562 -16.78 -3.56 58.02
C LYS A 562 -16.80 -2.28 58.86
N ALA A 563 -17.82 -1.43 58.69
CA ALA A 563 -17.96 -0.20 59.47
C ALA A 563 -19.43 0.18 59.71
N THR A 564 -19.70 0.81 60.85
CA THR A 564 -20.93 1.59 61.08
C THR A 564 -20.52 3.04 61.27
N VAL A 565 -20.93 3.91 60.36
CA VAL A 565 -20.47 5.31 60.27
C VAL A 565 -21.61 6.23 60.71
N ASN A 566 -21.35 7.08 61.70
CA ASN A 566 -22.26 8.17 62.06
C ASN A 566 -21.79 9.46 61.37
N GLU A 567 -22.54 9.92 60.38
CA GLU A 567 -22.17 11.06 59.56
C GLU A 567 -22.62 12.40 60.16
N TYR A 568 -23.31 12.40 61.31
CA TYR A 568 -23.72 13.63 61.97
C TYR A 568 -22.52 14.53 62.33
N GLY A 569 -22.62 15.83 62.06
CA GLY A 569 -21.61 16.83 62.47
C GLY A 569 -21.84 18.22 61.86
N SER A 570 -20.88 19.12 62.07
CA SER A 570 -20.74 20.34 61.25
C SER A 570 -20.47 19.97 59.79
N THR A 571 -20.86 20.84 58.86
CA THR A 571 -20.72 20.57 57.43
C THR A 571 -19.25 20.53 57.01
N ALA A 572 -18.72 19.32 56.81
CA ALA A 572 -17.33 19.08 56.43
C ALA A 572 -17.19 17.73 55.73
N ARG A 573 -16.23 17.61 54.81
CA ARG A 573 -15.84 16.31 54.23
C ARG A 573 -15.17 15.44 55.29
N SER A 574 -15.45 14.15 55.27
CA SER A 574 -14.88 13.15 56.17
C SER A 574 -14.80 11.81 55.43
N ALA A 575 -14.08 10.83 56.00
CA ALA A 575 -13.93 9.53 55.38
C ALA A 575 -13.69 8.42 56.40
N VAL A 576 -14.00 7.19 56.01
CA VAL A 576 -13.57 5.96 56.70
C VAL A 576 -12.80 5.08 55.73
N THR A 577 -11.67 4.52 56.17
CA THR A 577 -10.87 3.57 55.40
C THR A 577 -11.08 2.16 55.92
N ILE A 578 -11.30 1.22 55.00
CA ILE A 578 -11.40 -0.22 55.23
C ILE A 578 -10.14 -0.83 54.62
N SER A 579 -9.24 -1.30 55.47
CA SER A 579 -7.95 -1.90 55.10
C SER A 579 -7.97 -3.43 55.26
N HIS A 580 -6.83 -4.07 54.96
CA HIS A 580 -6.62 -5.52 55.11
C HIS A 580 -7.61 -6.37 54.30
N LEU A 581 -7.97 -5.90 53.09
CA LEU A 581 -8.61 -6.71 52.07
C LEU A 581 -7.53 -7.46 51.26
N THR A 582 -7.91 -8.49 50.52
CA THR A 582 -7.01 -9.21 49.60
C THR A 582 -6.83 -8.43 48.29
N ASP A 583 -5.79 -8.70 47.48
CA ASP A 583 -5.72 -8.16 46.09
C ASP A 583 -6.65 -8.96 45.15
N ALA A 584 -7.96 -8.83 45.41
CA ALA A 584 -9.03 -9.51 44.70
C ALA A 584 -10.16 -8.53 44.35
N ARG A 585 -11.14 -8.98 43.57
CA ARG A 585 -12.38 -8.22 43.38
C ARG A 585 -13.23 -8.26 44.65
N HIS A 586 -13.66 -7.09 45.07
CA HIS A 586 -14.49 -6.84 46.24
C HIS A 586 -15.73 -6.04 45.83
N THR A 587 -16.82 -6.19 46.57
CA THR A 587 -18.03 -5.37 46.40
C THR A 587 -18.34 -4.62 47.68
N VAL A 588 -18.30 -3.28 47.63
CA VAL A 588 -18.78 -2.43 48.72
C VAL A 588 -20.28 -2.15 48.58
N LYS A 589 -20.99 -2.24 49.71
CA LYS A 589 -22.40 -1.82 49.83
C LYS A 589 -22.55 -0.86 51.01
N ILE A 590 -22.92 0.38 50.73
CA ILE A 590 -23.18 1.43 51.73
C ILE A 590 -24.69 1.53 51.92
N VAL A 591 -25.19 1.23 53.11
CA VAL A 591 -26.64 1.09 53.40
C VAL A 591 -27.11 2.19 54.36
N VAL A 592 -28.20 2.87 53.98
CA VAL A 592 -28.94 3.82 54.82
C VAL A 592 -29.65 3.06 55.94
N VAL A 593 -29.24 3.24 57.20
CA VAL A 593 -29.88 2.55 58.35
C VAL A 593 -31.25 3.15 58.67
N GLY A 594 -31.49 4.43 58.32
CA GLY A 594 -32.67 5.19 58.74
C GLY A 594 -32.62 5.61 60.22
N ALA A 595 -31.48 5.45 60.88
CA ALA A 595 -31.23 5.87 62.26
C ALA A 595 -30.38 7.15 62.31
N LYS A 596 -30.49 7.90 63.41
CA LYS A 596 -29.77 9.17 63.63
C LYS A 596 -29.44 9.37 65.11
N SER A 597 -28.41 10.18 65.40
CA SER A 597 -28.20 10.71 66.76
C SER A 597 -29.37 11.61 67.19
N ALA A 598 -29.61 11.71 68.51
CA ALA A 598 -30.64 12.58 69.08
C ALA A 598 -30.53 14.04 68.55
N ALA A 599 -29.30 14.58 68.55
CA ALA A 599 -28.99 15.94 68.09
C ALA A 599 -29.02 16.17 66.56
N SER A 600 -29.27 15.12 65.75
CA SER A 600 -29.37 15.26 64.29
C SER A 600 -30.78 15.65 63.85
N LYS A 601 -30.87 16.53 62.84
CA LYS A 601 -32.11 16.98 62.21
C LYS A 601 -32.69 15.98 61.20
N GLY A 602 -31.98 14.91 60.87
CA GLY A 602 -32.39 13.93 59.86
C GLY A 602 -31.59 12.63 59.91
N ALA A 603 -31.86 11.72 58.97
CA ALA A 603 -31.18 10.42 58.88
C ALA A 603 -30.45 10.24 57.53
N PHE A 604 -29.96 11.33 56.93
CA PHE A 604 -29.31 11.28 55.62
C PHE A 604 -27.93 10.62 55.68
N VAL A 605 -27.70 9.61 54.85
CA VAL A 605 -26.38 9.05 54.54
C VAL A 605 -25.89 9.66 53.22
N SER A 606 -24.60 9.94 53.12
CA SER A 606 -24.01 10.71 52.02
C SER A 606 -22.83 9.98 51.38
N LEU A 607 -22.74 10.03 50.06
CA LEU A 607 -21.60 9.54 49.29
C LEU A 607 -21.04 10.70 48.47
N ASP A 608 -19.76 10.97 48.67
CA ASP A 608 -18.97 11.96 47.93
C ASP A 608 -17.93 11.26 47.04
N SER A 609 -17.18 10.32 47.61
CA SER A 609 -16.13 9.61 46.89
C SER A 609 -15.87 8.18 47.40
N LEU A 610 -15.37 7.32 46.52
CA LEU A 610 -14.85 5.99 46.81
C LEU A 610 -13.45 5.87 46.20
N THR A 611 -12.42 5.76 47.03
CA THR A 611 -11.01 5.67 46.60
C THR A 611 -10.42 4.32 47.00
N VAL A 612 -9.64 3.70 46.11
CA VAL A 612 -9.04 2.37 46.31
C VAL A 612 -7.53 2.43 46.21
N SER A 613 -6.84 1.69 47.09
CA SER A 613 -5.37 1.67 47.24
C SER A 613 -4.85 0.27 47.60
#